data_AF-A0A7V8BEM7-F1
#
_entry.id   AF-A0A7V8BEM7-F1
#
_cell.length_a   1.000
_cell.length_b   1.000
_cell.length_c   1.000
_cell.angle_alpha   90.00
_cell.angle_beta   90.00
_cell.angle_gamma   90.00
#
_symmetry.space_group_name_H-M   'P 1'
#
loop_
_entity.id
_entity.type
_entity.pdbx_description
1 polymer ?
#
loop_
_entity_poly.entity_id
_entity_poly.type
_entity_poly.pdbx_seq_one_letter_code
_entity_poly.pdbx_strand_id
1 'polypeptide(L)'
;MASIFIYNRTRGKCVELCTPRIAEEDIAQLKSALPNNLEGISFASPIDSFEDKTVSEVRIEDRESRVAEYLKSIGNKLEQLQQMPGAIRFYDLAFRLSGSSEVLMMKARALSQYGQADQATRLLNRVADKHPDAPEPHFMYGKLALSRADYAQAQAHFAAAQSRLRASNVEHKRLAEILAVYERFVAIYLDRDQLFTRDLEHDACVAEIRRLRQRAQALMRDIHSHSSAEIQGMGFFLETQDKIFEKWLDEMGAPREESPA
;
A
#
# COMPACT_ATOMS: atom_id res chain seq x y z
N MET A 1 -19.64 -24.32 -14.35
CA MET A 1 -19.79 -22.93 -13.86
C MET A 1 -19.53 -22.99 -12.37
N ALA A 2 -18.45 -22.43 -11.87
CA ALA A 2 -18.04 -22.69 -10.49
C ALA A 2 -18.54 -21.60 -9.53
N SER A 3 -18.77 -21.96 -8.27
CA SER A 3 -19.37 -21.06 -7.28
C SER A 3 -18.44 -20.79 -6.10
N ILE A 4 -18.42 -19.52 -5.67
CA ILE A 4 -17.72 -19.09 -4.45
C ILE A 4 -18.78 -18.74 -3.42
N PHE A 5 -18.75 -19.41 -2.27
CA PHE A 5 -19.70 -19.21 -1.19
C PHE A 5 -19.07 -18.35 -0.11
N ILE A 6 -19.69 -17.22 0.21
CA ILE A 6 -19.31 -16.35 1.32
C ILE A 6 -20.37 -16.49 2.39
N TYR A 7 -20.04 -17.11 3.52
CA TYR A 7 -20.98 -17.38 4.60
C TYR A 7 -20.56 -16.73 5.91
N ASN A 8 -21.56 -16.37 6.71
CA ASN A 8 -21.39 -15.86 8.05
C ASN A 8 -22.10 -16.81 9.01
N ARG A 9 -21.33 -17.65 9.70
CA ARG A 9 -21.86 -18.65 10.65
C ARG A 9 -22.67 -18.03 11.78
N THR A 10 -22.25 -16.87 12.28
CA THR A 10 -22.96 -16.18 13.37
C THR A 10 -24.32 -15.64 12.95
N ARG A 11 -24.48 -15.29 11.67
CA ARG A 11 -25.74 -14.77 11.12
C ARG A 11 -26.55 -15.81 10.34
N GLY A 12 -26.02 -17.02 10.14
CA GLY A 12 -26.65 -18.09 9.35
C GLY A 12 -26.89 -17.72 7.88
N LYS A 13 -26.11 -16.78 7.33
CA LYS A 13 -26.30 -16.24 5.96
C LYS A 13 -25.17 -16.66 5.04
N CYS A 14 -25.50 -16.96 3.79
CA CYS A 14 -24.56 -17.27 2.74
C CYS A 14 -24.89 -16.48 1.46
N VAL A 15 -23.86 -16.01 0.79
CA VAL A 15 -23.96 -15.47 -0.57
C VAL A 15 -23.17 -16.40 -1.50
N GLU A 16 -23.87 -16.97 -2.46
CA GLU A 16 -23.25 -17.69 -3.58
C GLU A 16 -22.92 -16.69 -4.69
N LEU A 17 -21.64 -16.60 -5.02
CA LEU A 17 -21.16 -15.84 -6.17
C LEU A 17 -21.02 -16.79 -7.36
N CYS A 18 -21.85 -16.59 -8.37
CA CYS A 18 -21.89 -17.47 -9.54
C CYS A 18 -22.04 -16.65 -10.82
N THR A 19 -21.05 -16.67 -11.69
CA THR A 19 -21.11 -16.07 -13.03
C THR A 19 -20.47 -17.02 -14.04
N PRO A 20 -20.91 -17.01 -15.32
CA PRO A 20 -20.27 -17.77 -16.39
C PRO A 20 -18.75 -17.56 -16.51
N ARG A 21 -18.21 -16.43 -16.05
CA ARG A 21 -16.78 -16.08 -16.13
C ARG A 21 -15.94 -16.56 -14.95
N ILE A 22 -16.55 -17.20 -13.95
CA ILE A 22 -15.85 -17.93 -12.89
C ILE A 22 -15.74 -19.41 -13.31
N ALA A 23 -14.52 -19.83 -13.63
CA ALA A 23 -14.21 -21.18 -14.05
C ALA A 23 -13.69 -22.03 -12.87
N GLU A 24 -13.70 -23.36 -13.03
CA GLU A 24 -13.13 -24.29 -12.05
C GLU A 24 -11.63 -24.05 -11.81
N GLU A 25 -10.91 -23.62 -12.84
CA GLU A 25 -9.52 -23.20 -12.74
C GLU A 25 -9.33 -22.00 -11.81
N ASP A 26 -10.25 -21.02 -11.84
CA ASP A 26 -10.21 -19.88 -10.92
C ASP A 26 -10.37 -20.37 -9.47
N ILE A 27 -11.29 -21.31 -9.23
CA ILE A 27 -11.48 -21.92 -7.91
C ILE A 27 -10.23 -22.67 -7.45
N ALA A 28 -9.60 -23.46 -8.33
CA ALA A 28 -8.38 -24.18 -8.00
C ALA A 28 -7.25 -23.21 -7.63
N GLN A 29 -7.09 -22.12 -8.40
CA GLN A 29 -6.10 -21.08 -8.11
C GLN A 29 -6.39 -20.38 -6.78
N LEU A 30 -7.64 -20.02 -6.50
CA LEU A 30 -8.03 -19.38 -5.25
C LEU A 30 -7.78 -20.31 -4.05
N LYS A 31 -8.17 -21.59 -4.13
CA LYS A 31 -7.91 -22.59 -3.09
C LYS A 31 -6.42 -22.74 -2.78
N SER A 32 -5.56 -22.77 -3.81
CA SER A 32 -4.12 -22.94 -3.64
C SER A 32 -3.43 -21.79 -2.91
N ALA A 33 -4.02 -20.58 -2.98
CA ALA A 33 -3.45 -19.36 -2.42
C ALA A 33 -4.11 -18.92 -1.10
N LEU A 34 -5.23 -19.55 -0.73
CA LEU A 34 -5.96 -19.24 0.49
C LEU A 34 -5.41 -20.05 1.66
N PRO A 35 -5.16 -19.43 2.82
CA PRO A 35 -4.83 -20.19 4.00
C PRO A 35 -6.08 -20.87 4.57
N ASN A 36 -5.84 -22.00 5.23
CA ASN A 36 -6.86 -22.90 5.78
C ASN A 36 -7.77 -22.25 6.85
N ASN A 37 -7.54 -20.99 7.23
CA ASN A 37 -8.14 -20.31 8.37
C ASN A 37 -8.97 -19.06 8.01
N LEU A 38 -9.29 -18.80 6.74
CA LEU A 38 -10.27 -17.77 6.41
C LEU A 38 -11.68 -18.28 6.71
N GLU A 39 -12.24 -17.84 7.83
CA GLU A 39 -13.62 -18.15 8.18
C GLU A 39 -14.59 -17.53 7.16
N GLY A 40 -15.62 -18.28 6.79
CA GLY A 40 -16.72 -17.73 6.01
C GLY A 40 -16.52 -17.72 4.50
N ILE A 41 -15.54 -18.45 3.96
CA ILE A 41 -15.40 -18.68 2.51
C ILE A 41 -15.34 -20.17 2.23
N SER A 42 -16.12 -20.63 1.24
CA SER A 42 -16.11 -22.00 0.72
C SER A 42 -16.17 -21.97 -0.81
N PHE A 43 -15.73 -23.05 -1.43
CA PHE A 43 -15.61 -23.18 -2.87
C PHE A 43 -16.15 -24.54 -3.29
N ALA A 44 -17.27 -24.54 -4.02
CA ALA A 44 -17.89 -25.77 -4.49
C ALA A 44 -18.10 -25.76 -6.01
N SER A 45 -18.11 -26.96 -6.57
CA SER A 45 -18.63 -27.22 -7.90
C SER A 45 -20.15 -27.01 -7.88
N PRO A 46 -20.80 -26.58 -8.97
CA PRO A 46 -22.24 -26.24 -9.00
C PRO A 46 -23.19 -27.40 -8.69
N ILE A 47 -22.68 -28.61 -8.39
CA ILE A 47 -23.47 -29.83 -8.16
C ILE A 47 -23.32 -30.38 -6.73
N ASP A 48 -22.34 -29.92 -5.94
CA ASP A 48 -22.26 -30.29 -4.52
C ASP A 48 -22.99 -29.25 -3.68
N SER A 49 -24.06 -29.68 -3.01
CA SER A 49 -24.79 -28.83 -2.07
C SER A 49 -23.84 -28.29 -1.02
N PHE A 50 -23.82 -26.97 -0.81
CA PHE A 50 -23.12 -26.37 0.31
C PHE A 50 -23.63 -27.01 1.63
N GLU A 51 -22.80 -27.83 2.26
CA GLU A 51 -23.22 -28.72 3.37
C GLU A 51 -23.19 -28.06 4.77
N ASP A 52 -22.84 -26.76 4.89
CA ASP A 52 -22.78 -26.11 6.20
C ASP A 52 -24.20 -25.89 6.74
N LYS A 53 -24.64 -26.83 7.59
CA LYS A 53 -25.95 -26.85 8.25
C LYS A 53 -26.22 -25.64 9.15
N THR A 54 -25.23 -24.80 9.42
CA THR A 54 -25.40 -23.55 10.19
C THR A 54 -25.99 -22.41 9.35
N VAL A 55 -26.04 -22.58 8.02
CA VAL A 55 -26.62 -21.59 7.11
C VAL A 55 -28.08 -21.92 6.85
N SER A 56 -28.97 -20.97 7.17
CA SER A 56 -30.41 -21.07 6.92
C SER A 56 -30.86 -20.27 5.69
N GLU A 57 -30.08 -19.29 5.25
CA GLU A 57 -30.39 -18.43 4.10
C GLU A 57 -29.23 -18.38 3.11
N VAL A 58 -29.49 -18.81 1.86
CA VAL A 58 -28.55 -18.70 0.74
C VAL A 58 -29.10 -17.71 -0.27
N ARG A 59 -28.30 -16.69 -0.63
CA ARG A 59 -28.61 -15.72 -1.66
C ARG A 59 -27.65 -15.88 -2.83
N ILE A 60 -28.16 -16.04 -4.04
CA ILE A 60 -27.35 -16.06 -5.25
C ILE A 60 -27.09 -14.61 -5.70
N GLU A 61 -25.84 -14.31 -6.04
CA GLU A 61 -25.43 -13.09 -6.70
C GLU A 61 -24.72 -13.46 -8.01
N ASP A 62 -25.35 -13.11 -9.12
CA ASP A 62 -24.91 -13.44 -10.48
C ASP A 62 -24.53 -12.21 -11.31
N ARG A 63 -24.82 -11.01 -10.80
CA ARG A 63 -24.47 -9.77 -11.48
C ARG A 63 -22.97 -9.54 -11.37
N GLU A 64 -22.27 -9.60 -12.50
CA GLU A 64 -20.80 -9.52 -12.55
C GLU A 64 -20.22 -8.31 -11.80
N SER A 65 -20.89 -7.15 -11.88
CA SER A 65 -20.47 -5.94 -11.16
C SER A 65 -20.51 -6.12 -9.64
N ARG A 66 -21.53 -6.77 -9.09
CA ARG A 66 -21.63 -7.04 -7.65
C ARG A 66 -20.70 -8.18 -7.24
N VAL A 67 -20.59 -9.23 -8.05
CA VAL A 67 -19.63 -10.32 -7.82
C VAL A 67 -18.21 -9.76 -7.75
N ALA A 68 -17.83 -8.86 -8.66
CA ALA A 68 -16.54 -8.19 -8.64
C ALA A 68 -16.31 -7.39 -7.34
N GLU A 69 -17.32 -6.68 -6.85
CA GLU A 69 -17.23 -5.93 -5.58
C GLU A 69 -17.06 -6.83 -4.36
N TYR A 70 -17.73 -8.00 -4.33
CA TYR A 70 -17.51 -9.01 -3.29
C TYR A 70 -16.08 -9.55 -3.33
N LEU A 71 -15.58 -9.93 -4.52
CA LEU A 71 -14.23 -10.43 -4.70
C LEU A 71 -13.17 -9.38 -4.33
N LYS A 72 -13.39 -8.11 -4.72
CA LYS A 72 -12.58 -6.96 -4.31
C LYS A 72 -12.52 -6.84 -2.78
N SER A 73 -13.66 -6.97 -2.11
CA SER A 73 -13.77 -6.89 -0.65
C SER A 73 -13.02 -8.02 0.05
N ILE A 74 -13.05 -9.24 -0.51
CA ILE A 74 -12.24 -10.35 -0.02
C ILE A 74 -10.75 -10.07 -0.22
N GLY A 75 -10.35 -9.59 -1.39
CA GLY A 75 -8.97 -9.19 -1.68
C GLY A 75 -8.44 -8.18 -0.67
N ASN A 76 -9.23 -7.15 -0.35
CA ASN A 76 -8.92 -6.18 0.70
C ASN A 76 -8.70 -6.83 2.07
N LYS A 77 -9.57 -7.76 2.45
CA LYS A 77 -9.46 -8.45 3.74
C LYS A 77 -8.19 -9.31 3.81
N LEU A 78 -7.85 -9.99 2.73
CA LEU A 78 -6.62 -10.78 2.61
C LEU A 78 -5.38 -9.90 2.69
N GLU A 79 -5.40 -8.75 2.03
CA GLU A 79 -4.31 -7.77 2.10
C GLU A 79 -4.10 -7.25 3.53
N GLN A 80 -5.18 -6.92 4.24
CA GLN A 80 -5.11 -6.53 5.66
C GLN A 80 -4.51 -7.63 6.54
N LEU A 81 -4.77 -8.89 6.21
CA LEU A 81 -4.21 -10.07 6.87
C LEU A 81 -2.79 -10.42 6.39
N GLN A 82 -2.18 -9.58 5.54
CA GLN A 82 -0.87 -9.79 4.92
C GLN A 82 -0.76 -11.03 4.01
N GLN A 83 -1.90 -11.53 3.52
CA GLN A 83 -1.99 -12.71 2.66
C GLN A 83 -1.95 -12.29 1.18
N MET A 84 -0.82 -11.71 0.78
CA MET A 84 -0.67 -11.08 -0.54
C MET A 84 -0.98 -12.01 -1.71
N PRO A 85 -0.50 -13.28 -1.76
CA PRO A 85 -0.82 -14.17 -2.89
C PRO A 85 -2.32 -14.35 -3.08
N GLY A 86 -3.06 -14.59 -1.98
CA GLY A 86 -4.51 -14.69 -2.01
C GLY A 86 -5.16 -13.39 -2.49
N ALA A 87 -4.79 -12.25 -1.89
CA ALA A 87 -5.32 -10.95 -2.26
C ALA A 87 -5.17 -10.66 -3.77
N ILE A 88 -3.98 -10.92 -4.32
CA ILE A 88 -3.67 -10.75 -5.75
C ILE A 88 -4.60 -11.58 -6.63
N ARG A 89 -4.89 -12.84 -6.27
CA ARG A 89 -5.80 -13.71 -7.04
C ARG A 89 -7.24 -13.23 -7.02
N PHE A 90 -7.72 -12.75 -5.87
CA PHE A 90 -9.06 -12.16 -5.79
C PHE A 90 -9.16 -10.87 -6.59
N TYR A 91 -8.13 -10.01 -6.57
CA TYR A 91 -8.09 -8.83 -7.40
C TYR A 91 -8.02 -9.17 -8.90
N ASP A 92 -7.32 -10.23 -9.30
CA ASP A 92 -7.29 -10.70 -10.68
C ASP A 92 -8.69 -11.06 -11.19
N LEU A 93 -9.43 -11.83 -10.41
CA LEU A 93 -10.79 -12.23 -10.77
C LEU A 93 -11.76 -11.04 -10.73
N ALA A 94 -11.68 -10.20 -9.70
CA ALA A 94 -12.48 -8.97 -9.59
C ALA A 94 -12.23 -8.02 -10.78
N PHE A 95 -10.97 -7.87 -11.21
CA PHE A 95 -10.62 -7.06 -12.37
C PHE A 95 -11.15 -7.67 -13.67
N ARG A 96 -11.08 -8.99 -13.83
CA ARG A 96 -11.61 -9.68 -15.03
C ARG A 96 -13.10 -9.41 -15.23
N LEU A 97 -13.85 -9.34 -14.13
CA LEU A 97 -15.30 -9.10 -14.14
C LEU A 97 -15.67 -7.61 -14.26
N SER A 98 -14.93 -6.71 -13.61
CA SER A 98 -15.28 -5.28 -13.57
C SER A 98 -14.55 -4.40 -14.60
N GLY A 99 -13.34 -4.78 -15.02
CA GLY A 99 -12.43 -3.92 -15.77
C GLY A 99 -11.97 -2.66 -15.02
N SER A 100 -12.21 -2.57 -13.71
CA SER A 100 -12.00 -1.35 -12.92
C SER A 100 -10.51 -1.04 -12.69
N SER A 101 -10.13 0.21 -12.97
CA SER A 101 -8.78 0.73 -12.68
C SER A 101 -8.50 0.79 -11.17
N GLU A 102 -9.53 0.95 -10.33
CA GLU A 102 -9.41 0.89 -8.87
C GLU A 102 -8.88 -0.48 -8.43
N VAL A 103 -9.45 -1.57 -8.97
CA VAL A 103 -9.01 -2.94 -8.66
C VAL A 103 -7.58 -3.18 -9.14
N LEU A 104 -7.18 -2.62 -10.28
CA LEU A 104 -5.80 -2.67 -10.74
C LEU A 104 -4.83 -1.95 -9.79
N MET A 105 -5.22 -0.79 -9.26
CA MET A 105 -4.41 -0.06 -8.26
C MET A 105 -4.24 -0.89 -6.98
N MET A 106 -5.30 -1.54 -6.52
CA MET A 106 -5.26 -2.41 -5.34
C MET A 106 -4.34 -3.62 -5.58
N LYS A 107 -4.43 -4.24 -6.76
CA LYS A 107 -3.51 -5.31 -7.17
C LYS A 107 -2.05 -4.82 -7.23
N ALA A 108 -1.80 -3.65 -7.81
CA ALA A 108 -0.46 -3.08 -7.90
C ALA A 108 0.14 -2.84 -6.51
N ARG A 109 -0.66 -2.35 -5.57
CA ARG A 109 -0.27 -2.18 -4.16
C ARG A 109 0.08 -3.51 -3.49
N ALA A 110 -0.77 -4.52 -3.62
CA ALA A 110 -0.48 -5.86 -3.08
C ALA A 110 0.77 -6.50 -3.71
N LEU A 111 0.97 -6.36 -5.01
CA LEU A 111 2.18 -6.81 -5.71
C LEU A 111 3.44 -6.10 -5.19
N SER A 112 3.36 -4.79 -4.96
CA SER A 112 4.46 -4.01 -4.39
C SER A 112 4.83 -4.52 -3.00
N GLN A 113 3.85 -4.75 -2.13
CA GLN A 113 4.07 -5.27 -0.77
C GLN A 113 4.61 -6.70 -0.79
N TYR A 114 4.24 -7.50 -1.80
CA TYR A 114 4.76 -8.85 -2.01
C TYR A 114 6.15 -8.89 -2.66
N GLY A 115 6.77 -7.74 -2.94
CA GLY A 115 8.10 -7.65 -3.57
C GLY A 115 8.10 -7.82 -5.08
N GLN A 116 6.94 -7.89 -5.74
CA GLN A 116 6.81 -8.01 -7.20
C GLN A 116 6.73 -6.63 -7.88
N ALA A 117 7.75 -5.80 -7.64
CA ALA A 117 7.81 -4.40 -8.08
C ALA A 117 7.62 -4.21 -9.60
N ASP A 118 8.17 -5.09 -10.43
CA ASP A 118 8.07 -4.97 -11.89
C ASP A 118 6.66 -5.29 -12.40
N GLN A 119 5.95 -6.20 -11.73
CA GLN A 119 4.55 -6.45 -12.03
C GLN A 119 3.67 -5.28 -11.57
N ALA A 120 3.92 -4.75 -10.38
CA ALA A 120 3.23 -3.55 -9.88
C ALA A 120 3.40 -2.38 -10.85
N THR A 121 4.64 -2.11 -11.29
CA THR A 121 4.97 -1.04 -12.25
C THR A 121 4.20 -1.19 -13.56
N ARG A 122 4.11 -2.41 -14.12
CA ARG A 122 3.33 -2.66 -15.34
C ARG A 122 1.84 -2.37 -15.18
N LEU A 123 1.26 -2.64 -14.01
CA LEU A 123 -0.14 -2.31 -13.74
C LEU A 123 -0.34 -0.81 -13.56
N LEU A 124 0.57 -0.14 -12.84
CA LEU A 124 0.52 1.31 -12.67
C LEU A 124 0.60 2.04 -14.02
N ASN A 125 1.42 1.56 -14.96
CA ASN A 125 1.51 2.12 -16.32
C ASN A 125 0.15 2.06 -17.01
N ARG A 126 -0.53 0.91 -16.97
CA ARG A 126 -1.87 0.76 -17.55
C ARG A 126 -2.90 1.68 -16.92
N VAL A 127 -2.80 1.95 -15.61
CA VAL A 127 -3.72 2.87 -14.93
C VAL A 127 -3.41 4.32 -15.32
N ALA A 128 -2.14 4.72 -15.33
CA ALA A 128 -1.70 6.05 -15.71
C ALA A 128 -2.04 6.36 -17.19
N ASP A 129 -1.90 5.40 -18.09
CA ASP A 129 -2.28 5.55 -19.51
C ASP A 129 -3.78 5.82 -19.68
N LYS A 130 -4.62 5.18 -18.87
CA LYS A 130 -6.08 5.37 -18.89
C LYS A 130 -6.53 6.62 -18.14
N HIS A 131 -5.80 7.01 -17.10
CA HIS A 131 -6.14 8.10 -16.21
C HIS A 131 -4.90 8.99 -15.97
N PRO A 132 -4.49 9.80 -16.96
CA PRO A 132 -3.26 10.58 -16.89
C PRO A 132 -3.27 11.66 -15.80
N ASP A 133 -4.47 12.10 -15.40
CA ASP A 133 -4.68 13.10 -14.35
C ASP A 133 -4.83 12.47 -12.95
N ALA A 134 -4.78 11.14 -12.83
CA ALA A 134 -4.92 10.47 -11.54
C ALA A 134 -3.63 10.64 -10.72
N PRO A 135 -3.71 11.14 -9.47
CA PRO A 135 -2.54 11.26 -8.60
C PRO A 135 -2.06 9.89 -8.06
N GLU A 136 -2.94 8.91 -7.95
CA GLU A 136 -2.67 7.64 -7.25
C GLU A 136 -1.57 6.79 -7.90
N PRO A 137 -1.48 6.65 -9.24
CA PRO A 137 -0.36 5.94 -9.88
C PRO A 137 0.99 6.57 -9.55
N HIS A 138 1.08 7.90 -9.58
CA HIS A 138 2.30 8.63 -9.23
C HIS A 138 2.67 8.47 -7.76
N PHE A 139 1.70 8.51 -6.86
CA PHE A 139 1.94 8.21 -5.45
C PHE A 139 2.51 6.79 -5.25
N MET A 140 1.96 5.79 -5.95
CA MET A 140 2.46 4.42 -5.87
C MET A 140 3.84 4.24 -6.51
N TYR A 141 4.16 4.97 -7.59
CA TYR A 141 5.53 5.00 -8.13
C TYR A 141 6.53 5.57 -7.14
N GLY A 142 6.17 6.64 -6.43
CA GLY A 142 7.03 7.22 -5.41
C GLY A 142 7.32 6.23 -4.28
N LYS A 143 6.31 5.46 -3.85
CA LYS A 143 6.49 4.38 -2.86
C LYS A 143 7.38 3.24 -3.37
N LEU A 144 7.24 2.83 -4.64
CA LEU A 144 8.11 1.85 -5.26
C LEU A 144 9.56 2.34 -5.33
N ALA A 145 9.78 3.61 -5.67
CA ALA A 145 11.10 4.22 -5.68
C ALA A 145 11.72 4.26 -4.27
N LEU A 146 10.92 4.59 -3.24
CA LEU A 146 11.36 4.51 -1.84
C LEU A 146 11.78 3.10 -1.42
N SER A 147 11.06 2.06 -1.83
CA SER A 147 11.45 0.67 -1.53
C SER A 147 12.79 0.27 -2.13
N ARG A 148 13.26 1.03 -3.14
CA ARG A 148 14.56 0.88 -3.80
C ARG A 148 15.61 1.88 -3.30
N ALA A 149 15.28 2.67 -2.26
CA ALA A 149 16.08 3.80 -1.79
C ALA A 149 16.41 4.84 -2.88
N ASP A 150 15.59 4.92 -3.94
CA ASP A 150 15.73 5.92 -4.98
C ASP A 150 14.93 7.18 -4.60
N TYR A 151 15.53 7.99 -3.73
CA TYR A 151 14.88 9.18 -3.17
C TYR A 151 14.61 10.25 -4.24
N ALA A 152 15.43 10.32 -5.30
CA ALA A 152 15.27 11.29 -6.37
C ALA A 152 14.03 10.97 -7.23
N GLN A 153 13.86 9.70 -7.63
CA GLN A 153 12.65 9.29 -8.33
C GLN A 153 11.42 9.37 -7.41
N ALA A 154 11.56 9.03 -6.13
CA ALA A 154 10.48 9.17 -5.17
C ALA A 154 9.97 10.62 -5.12
N GLN A 155 10.88 11.60 -5.01
CA GLN A 155 10.53 13.02 -5.00
C GLN A 155 9.80 13.44 -6.28
N ALA A 156 10.33 13.05 -7.45
CA ALA A 156 9.72 13.39 -8.73
C ALA A 156 8.28 12.85 -8.86
N HIS A 157 8.08 11.59 -8.43
CA HIS A 157 6.77 10.97 -8.46
C HIS A 157 5.80 11.54 -7.43
N PHE A 158 6.25 11.89 -6.22
CA PHE A 158 5.38 12.56 -5.24
C PHE A 158 4.99 13.97 -5.70
N ALA A 159 5.90 14.74 -6.28
CA ALA A 159 5.57 16.04 -6.88
C ALA A 159 4.57 15.90 -8.06
N ALA A 160 4.73 14.86 -8.88
CA ALA A 160 3.78 14.55 -9.94
C ALA A 160 2.39 14.16 -9.40
N ALA A 161 2.31 13.45 -8.28
CA ALA A 161 1.05 13.17 -7.60
C ALA A 161 0.42 14.46 -7.03
N GLN A 162 1.23 15.29 -6.36
CA GLN A 162 0.80 16.53 -5.73
C GLN A 162 0.20 17.51 -6.75
N SER A 163 0.84 17.68 -7.92
CA SER A 163 0.34 18.56 -9.00
C SER A 163 -0.99 18.11 -9.62
N ARG A 164 -1.38 16.85 -9.43
CA ARG A 164 -2.64 16.26 -9.93
C ARG A 164 -3.77 16.29 -8.89
N LEU A 165 -3.47 16.69 -7.65
CA LEU A 165 -4.50 16.83 -6.63
C LEU A 165 -5.47 17.95 -6.99
N ARG A 166 -6.71 17.80 -6.50
CA ARG A 166 -7.82 18.71 -6.75
C ARG A 166 -8.41 19.07 -5.40
N ALA A 167 -8.40 20.35 -5.03
CA ALA A 167 -8.80 20.81 -3.71
C ALA A 167 -10.26 20.49 -3.34
N SER A 168 -11.12 20.32 -4.35
CA SER A 168 -12.53 19.94 -4.17
C SER A 168 -12.74 18.45 -3.88
N ASN A 169 -11.76 17.59 -4.11
CA ASN A 169 -11.87 16.14 -3.89
C ASN A 169 -11.44 15.78 -2.47
N VAL A 170 -12.35 15.16 -1.70
CA VAL A 170 -12.12 14.75 -0.31
C VAL A 170 -10.99 13.71 -0.20
N GLU A 171 -10.93 12.74 -1.12
CA GLU A 171 -9.86 11.74 -1.11
C GLU A 171 -8.50 12.37 -1.46
N HIS A 172 -8.49 13.42 -2.29
CA HIS A 172 -7.26 14.16 -2.59
C HIS A 172 -6.76 14.96 -1.38
N LYS A 173 -7.63 15.39 -0.46
CA LYS A 173 -7.19 16.03 0.79
C LYS A 173 -6.42 15.06 1.68
N ARG A 174 -6.95 13.85 1.86
CA ARG A 174 -6.27 12.78 2.61
C ARG A 174 -4.95 12.41 1.94
N LEU A 175 -4.94 12.29 0.61
CA LEU A 175 -3.71 12.00 -0.13
C LEU A 175 -2.67 13.13 0.00
N ALA A 176 -3.10 14.40 0.03
CA ALA A 176 -2.20 15.54 0.26
C ALA A 176 -1.52 15.47 1.63
N GLU A 177 -2.28 15.15 2.68
CA GLU A 177 -1.75 15.00 4.05
C GLU A 177 -0.68 13.91 4.11
N ILE A 178 -0.96 12.77 3.47
CA ILE A 178 -0.02 11.66 3.37
C ILE A 178 1.22 12.06 2.56
N LEU A 179 1.04 12.67 1.38
CA LEU A 179 2.13 13.13 0.52
C LEU A 179 3.08 14.08 1.25
N ALA A 180 2.56 15.01 2.06
CA ALA A 180 3.37 15.93 2.83
C ALA A 180 4.34 15.22 3.80
N VAL A 181 3.93 14.08 4.36
CA VAL A 181 4.81 13.24 5.20
C VAL A 181 5.90 12.58 4.34
N TYR A 182 5.52 11.99 3.21
CA TYR A 182 6.46 11.36 2.28
C TYR A 182 7.49 12.35 1.70
N GLU A 183 7.06 13.56 1.35
CA GLU A 183 7.94 14.61 0.83
C GLU A 183 8.97 15.04 1.88
N ARG A 184 8.55 15.25 3.12
CA ARG A 184 9.46 15.56 4.24
C ARG A 184 10.43 14.42 4.51
N PHE A 185 9.94 13.17 4.47
CA PHE A 185 10.78 11.99 4.62
C PHE A 185 11.84 11.96 3.52
N VAL A 186 11.45 11.99 2.25
CA VAL A 186 12.36 11.95 1.09
C VAL A 186 13.37 13.10 1.11
N ALA A 187 12.95 14.31 1.47
CA ALA A 187 13.83 15.46 1.52
C ALA A 187 15.00 15.28 2.52
N ILE A 188 14.76 14.62 3.66
CA ILE A 188 15.84 14.33 4.64
C ILE A 188 16.90 13.43 4.00
N TYR A 189 16.49 12.40 3.27
CA TYR A 189 17.41 11.46 2.64
C TYR A 189 18.15 12.05 1.44
N LEU A 190 17.47 12.88 0.64
CA LEU A 190 18.12 13.60 -0.46
C LEU A 190 19.19 14.57 0.04
N ASP A 191 18.87 15.38 1.04
CA ASP A 191 19.81 16.35 1.59
C ASP A 191 20.98 15.65 2.29
N ARG A 192 20.71 14.50 2.95
CA ARG A 192 21.76 13.62 3.50
C ARG A 192 22.71 13.13 2.40
N ASP A 193 22.18 12.63 1.29
CA ASP A 193 22.99 12.05 0.22
C ASP A 193 23.82 13.12 -0.52
N GLN A 194 23.33 14.37 -0.53
CA GLN A 194 24.04 15.50 -1.11
C GLN A 194 25.06 16.13 -0.15
N LEU A 195 24.95 15.90 1.17
CA LEU A 195 25.72 16.61 2.19
C LEU A 195 27.22 16.68 1.88
N PHE A 196 27.85 15.54 1.60
CA PHE A 196 29.29 15.44 1.36
C PHE A 196 29.70 15.68 -0.10
N THR A 197 28.73 15.93 -0.98
CA THR A 197 29.02 16.39 -2.35
C THR A 197 29.17 17.90 -2.43
N ARG A 198 28.75 18.61 -1.38
CA ARG A 198 28.84 20.06 -1.25
C ARG A 198 30.19 20.40 -0.62
N ASP A 199 30.87 21.39 -1.18
CA ASP A 199 32.11 21.92 -0.62
C ASP A 199 31.79 22.83 0.57
N LEU A 200 31.54 22.21 1.73
CA LEU A 200 31.16 22.88 2.97
C LEU A 200 32.35 22.90 3.92
N GLU A 201 32.62 24.07 4.49
CA GLU A 201 33.50 24.21 5.65
C GLU A 201 33.00 23.38 6.84
N HIS A 202 33.91 22.95 7.71
CA HIS A 202 33.63 22.05 8.82
C HIS A 202 32.42 22.48 9.66
N ASP A 203 32.38 23.74 10.13
CA ASP A 203 31.29 24.26 10.95
C ASP A 203 29.95 24.27 10.23
N ALA A 204 29.96 24.52 8.91
CA ALA A 204 28.76 24.51 8.08
C ALA A 204 28.22 23.08 7.89
N CYS A 205 29.12 22.10 7.72
CA CYS A 205 28.75 20.69 7.67
C CYS A 205 28.13 20.21 8.99
N VAL A 206 28.73 20.57 10.12
CA VAL A 206 28.19 20.28 11.47
C VAL A 206 26.81 20.91 11.65
N ALA A 207 26.62 22.17 11.25
CA ALA A 207 25.33 22.85 11.32
C ALA A 207 24.26 22.17 10.47
N GLU A 208 24.59 21.72 9.26
CA GLU A 208 23.63 21.04 8.38
C GLU A 208 23.26 19.65 8.91
N ILE A 209 24.19 18.90 9.50
CA ILE A 209 23.88 17.62 10.15
C ILE A 209 22.94 17.81 11.34
N ARG A 210 23.17 18.84 12.18
CA ARG A 210 22.23 19.19 13.27
C ARG A 210 20.83 19.51 12.73
N ARG A 211 20.75 20.28 11.64
CA ARG A 211 19.49 20.60 10.98
C ARG A 211 18.76 19.37 10.44
N LEU A 212 19.49 18.44 9.81
CA LEU A 212 18.93 17.18 9.33
C LEU A 212 18.41 16.31 10.47
N ARG A 213 19.17 16.23 11.57
CA ARG A 213 18.78 15.56 12.80
C ARG A 213 17.49 16.13 13.37
N GLN A 214 17.40 17.45 13.54
CA GLN A 214 16.20 18.14 14.03
C GLN A 214 14.98 17.88 13.13
N ARG A 215 15.15 17.88 11.80
CA ARG A 215 14.09 17.55 10.84
C ARG A 215 13.61 16.11 10.98
N ALA A 216 14.53 15.16 11.14
CA ALA A 216 14.20 13.75 11.37
C ALA A 216 13.42 13.58 12.68
N GLN A 217 13.87 14.18 13.78
CA GLN A 217 13.19 14.13 15.08
C GLN A 217 11.80 14.79 15.06
N ALA A 218 11.67 15.94 14.39
CA ALA A 218 10.38 16.59 14.21
C ALA A 218 9.41 15.70 13.42
N LEU A 219 9.88 15.12 12.31
CA LEU A 219 9.07 14.21 11.51
C LEU A 219 8.70 12.94 12.29
N MET A 220 9.61 12.39 13.08
CA MET A 220 9.30 11.26 13.97
C MET A 220 8.15 11.61 14.91
N ARG A 221 8.19 12.76 15.61
CA ARG A 221 7.10 13.16 16.52
C ARG A 221 5.75 13.25 15.81
N ASP A 222 5.73 13.80 14.60
CA ASP A 222 4.51 13.92 13.80
C ASP A 222 3.96 12.54 13.41
N ILE A 223 4.85 11.64 12.97
CA ILE A 223 4.50 10.26 12.58
C ILE A 223 3.88 9.46 13.73
N HIS A 224 4.38 9.61 14.96
CA HIS A 224 3.84 8.91 16.14
C HIS A 224 2.37 9.24 16.41
N SER A 225 1.93 10.44 16.05
CA SER A 225 0.54 10.88 16.18
C SER A 225 -0.36 10.48 15.00
N HIS A 226 0.23 9.93 13.93
CA HIS A 226 -0.51 9.58 12.72
C HIS A 226 -1.22 8.24 12.89
N SER A 227 -2.46 8.13 12.40
CA SER A 227 -3.28 6.90 12.47
C SER A 227 -2.89 5.80 11.47
N SER A 228 -1.97 6.08 10.54
CA SER A 228 -1.63 5.17 9.45
C SER A 228 -0.46 4.29 9.85
N ALA A 229 -0.68 2.98 9.93
CA ALA A 229 0.37 2.00 10.25
C ALA A 229 1.55 2.06 9.26
N GLU A 230 1.26 2.35 7.99
CA GLU A 230 2.31 2.55 6.98
C GLU A 230 3.21 3.74 7.31
N ILE A 231 2.61 4.87 7.69
CA ILE A 231 3.36 6.08 8.08
C ILE A 231 4.12 5.83 9.38
N GLN A 232 3.49 5.18 10.36
CA GLN A 232 4.16 4.78 11.60
C GLN A 232 5.41 3.93 11.34
N GLY A 233 5.36 3.03 10.35
CA GLY A 233 6.51 2.22 9.95
C GLY A 233 7.73 3.02 9.50
N MET A 234 7.57 4.26 9.02
CA MET A 234 8.69 5.15 8.68
C MET A 234 9.50 5.58 9.90
N GLY A 235 8.90 5.58 11.09
CA GLY A 235 9.55 5.99 12.34
C GLY A 235 10.84 5.20 12.60
N PHE A 236 10.81 3.89 12.38
CA PHE A 236 11.98 3.02 12.53
C PHE A 236 13.18 3.46 11.66
N PHE A 237 12.92 3.87 10.42
CA PHE A 237 13.97 4.35 9.51
C PHE A 237 14.53 5.70 9.97
N LEU A 238 13.68 6.60 10.44
CA LEU A 238 14.11 7.89 10.96
C LEU A 238 14.89 7.77 12.28
N GLU A 239 14.52 6.84 13.17
CA GLU A 239 15.28 6.55 14.39
C GLU A 239 16.68 6.05 14.06
N THR A 240 16.78 5.16 13.07
CA THR A 240 18.06 4.67 12.58
C THR A 240 18.89 5.82 12.00
N GLN A 241 18.26 6.70 11.22
CA GLN A 241 18.92 7.84 10.59
C GLN A 241 19.35 8.91 11.62
N ASP A 242 18.59 9.14 12.68
CA ASP A 242 18.95 10.04 13.79
C ASP A 242 20.26 9.59 14.47
N LYS A 243 20.40 8.29 14.74
CA LYS A 243 21.62 7.69 15.30
C LYS A 243 22.82 7.83 14.37
N ILE A 244 22.60 7.75 13.05
CA ILE A 244 23.66 7.98 12.05
C ILE A 244 24.14 9.43 12.12
N PHE A 245 23.21 10.39 12.19
CA PHE A 245 23.58 11.81 12.32
C PHE A 245 24.33 12.10 13.63
N GLU A 246 23.88 11.53 14.75
CA GLU A 246 24.58 11.64 16.04
C GLU A 246 26.01 11.12 15.95
N LYS A 247 26.19 9.93 15.34
CA LYS A 247 27.52 9.35 15.12
C LYS A 247 28.41 10.27 14.27
N TRP A 248 27.89 10.85 13.19
CA TRP A 248 28.67 11.79 12.36
C TRP A 248 29.10 13.04 13.14
N LEU A 249 28.24 13.57 14.00
CA LEU A 249 28.57 14.71 14.86
C LEU A 249 29.70 14.36 15.85
N ASP A 250 29.63 13.18 16.47
CA ASP A 250 30.68 12.70 17.38
C ASP A 250 32.02 12.53 16.65
N GLU A 251 32.02 11.93 15.45
CA GLU A 251 33.22 11.72 14.63
C GLU A 251 33.86 13.05 14.16
N MET A 252 33.05 14.10 14.00
CA MET A 252 33.52 15.44 13.67
C MET A 252 33.94 16.26 14.90
N GLY A 253 33.82 15.73 16.11
CA GLY A 253 34.15 16.46 17.34
C GLY A 253 33.20 17.62 17.64
N ALA A 254 31.97 17.57 17.11
CA ALA A 254 30.97 18.59 17.38
C ALA A 254 30.60 18.58 18.87
N PRO A 255 30.49 19.75 19.53
CA PRO A 255 30.06 19.80 20.92
C PRO A 255 28.65 19.23 21.06
N ARG A 256 28.43 18.44 22.11
CA ARG A 256 27.12 17.87 22.43
C ARG A 256 26.11 19.00 22.63
N GLU A 257 24.95 18.88 22.01
CA GLU A 257 23.83 19.78 22.28
C GLU A 257 23.39 19.58 23.73
N GLU A 258 23.48 20.63 24.55
CA GLU A 258 22.90 20.61 25.91
C GLU A 258 21.39 20.42 25.76
N SER A 259 20.84 19.37 26.38
CA SER A 259 19.38 19.19 26.42
C SER A 259 18.74 20.45 27.00
N PRO A 260 17.73 21.04 26.34
CA PRO A 260 17.01 22.16 26.93
C PRO A 260 16.37 21.69 28.25
N ALA A 261 16.69 22.41 29.32
CA ALA A 261 16.17 22.20 30.67
C ALA A 261 14.66 22.42 30.76
#